data_AF-A0A852KRL1-F1
#
_entry.id   AF-A0A852KRL1-F1
#
_cell.length_a   1.000
_cell.length_b   1.000
_cell.length_c   1.000
_cell.angle_alpha   90.00
_cell.angle_beta   90.00
_cell.angle_gamma   90.00
#
_symmetry.space_group_name_H-M   'P 1'
#
loop_
_entity.id
_entity.type
_entity.pdbx_description
1 polymer ?
#
loop_
_entity_poly.entity_id
_entity_poly.type
_entity_poly.pdbx_seq_one_letter_code
_entity_poly.pdbx_strand_id
1 'polypeptide(L)'
;MDLSTIKKRLEVTNSFYTKPEDFVADFRLIFQNCAEFNEVRKPDSEVADAGMKLEAYFEELLSNLYPERKFPVQPNCQSEKDNPELTDDSDDDFVQPRKKRLKEDRQLLK
;
A
#
# COMPACT_ATOMS: atom_id res chain seq x y z
N MET A 1 -2.82 1.57 -1.43
CA MET A 1 -3.37 0.49 -2.30
C MET A 1 -3.48 -0.78 -1.48
N ASP A 2 -4.43 -1.66 -1.77
CA ASP A 2 -4.65 -2.92 -1.08
C ASP A 2 -5.31 -3.97 -2.00
N LEU A 3 -5.20 -5.25 -1.65
CA LEU A 3 -5.68 -6.36 -2.49
C LEU A 3 -7.21 -6.35 -2.70
N SER A 4 -7.98 -5.84 -1.74
CA SER A 4 -9.44 -5.79 -1.88
C SER A 4 -9.86 -4.73 -2.90
N THR A 5 -9.15 -3.60 -2.91
CA THR A 5 -9.30 -2.54 -3.93
C THR A 5 -8.90 -3.04 -5.31
N ILE A 6 -7.76 -3.72 -5.45
CA ILE A 6 -7.33 -4.29 -6.74
C ILE A 6 -8.36 -5.30 -7.26
N LYS A 7 -8.88 -6.17 -6.39
CA LYS A 7 -9.91 -7.14 -6.76
C LYS A 7 -11.15 -6.44 -7.33
N LYS A 8 -11.66 -5.39 -6.65
CA LYS A 8 -12.81 -4.60 -7.12
C LYS A 8 -12.54 -3.91 -8.45
N ARG A 9 -11.33 -3.38 -8.65
CA ARG A 9 -10.90 -2.71 -9.89
C ARG A 9 -10.67 -3.67 -11.07
N LEU A 10 -10.53 -4.97 -10.80
CA LEU A 10 -10.38 -6.00 -11.83
C LEU A 10 -11.74 -6.53 -12.33
N GLU A 11 -12.82 -6.29 -11.60
CA GLU A 11 -14.16 -6.74 -11.99
C GLU A 11 -14.60 -6.06 -13.30
N VAL A 12 -15.23 -6.82 -14.21
CA VAL A 12 -15.61 -6.34 -15.56
C VAL A 12 -16.59 -5.15 -15.52
N THR A 13 -17.38 -5.06 -14.45
CA THR A 13 -18.28 -3.92 -14.18
C THR A 13 -17.53 -2.62 -13.91
N ASN A 14 -16.24 -2.72 -13.57
CA ASN A 14 -15.35 -1.66 -13.11
C ASN A 14 -14.06 -1.70 -13.94
N SER A 15 -14.13 -1.32 -15.22
CA SER A 15 -12.99 -1.40 -16.16
C SER A 15 -11.89 -0.34 -15.87
N PHE A 16 -11.29 -0.36 -14.68
CA PHE A 16 -10.22 0.55 -14.27
C PHE A 16 -8.86 0.17 -14.86
N TYR A 17 -8.63 -1.11 -15.13
CA TYR A 17 -7.39 -1.59 -15.73
C TYR A 17 -7.56 -1.76 -17.24
N THR A 18 -6.92 -0.88 -18.00
CA THR A 18 -6.96 -0.92 -19.47
C THR A 18 -5.86 -1.79 -20.05
N LYS A 19 -4.77 -1.95 -19.30
CA LYS A 19 -3.61 -2.76 -19.65
C LYS A 19 -3.05 -3.48 -18.41
N PRO A 20 -2.38 -4.63 -18.58
CA PRO A 20 -1.77 -5.36 -17.46
C PRO A 20 -0.78 -4.53 -16.63
N GLU A 21 -0.13 -3.52 -17.22
CA GLU A 21 0.75 -2.60 -16.49
C GLU A 21 0.03 -1.82 -15.39
N ASP A 22 -1.26 -1.50 -15.57
CA ASP A 22 -2.03 -0.73 -14.58
C ASP A 22 -2.25 -1.58 -13.30
N PHE A 23 -2.58 -2.86 -13.49
CA PHE A 23 -2.73 -3.84 -12.42
C PHE A 23 -1.40 -4.10 -11.69
N VAL A 24 -0.31 -4.27 -12.45
CA VAL A 24 1.03 -4.47 -11.87
C VAL A 24 1.49 -3.25 -11.08
N ALA A 25 1.19 -2.04 -11.57
CA ALA A 25 1.51 -0.81 -10.86
C ALA A 25 0.79 -0.73 -9.50
N ASP A 26 -0.50 -1.07 -9.45
CA ASP A 26 -1.25 -1.08 -8.18
C ASP A 26 -0.71 -2.13 -7.19
N PHE A 27 -0.30 -3.32 -7.67
CA PHE A 27 0.36 -4.31 -6.82
C PHE A 27 1.66 -3.79 -6.21
N ARG A 28 2.54 -3.22 -7.04
CA ARG A 28 3.80 -2.63 -6.57
C ARG A 28 3.58 -1.47 -5.60
N LEU A 29 2.52 -0.70 -5.80
CA LEU A 29 2.13 0.37 -4.89
C LEU A 29 1.75 -0.17 -3.49
N ILE A 30 1.22 -1.39 -3.36
CA ILE A 30 0.99 -2.02 -2.05
C ILE A 30 2.32 -2.16 -1.31
N PHE A 31 3.33 -2.72 -1.98
CA PHE A 31 4.64 -2.98 -1.39
C PHE A 31 5.40 -1.69 -1.05
N GLN A 32 5.38 -0.71 -1.95
CA GLN A 32 5.97 0.61 -1.71
C GLN A 32 5.37 1.31 -0.49
N ASN A 33 4.04 1.32 -0.37
CA ASN A 33 3.37 1.87 0.81
C ASN A 33 3.72 1.09 2.09
N CYS A 34 3.87 -0.24 1.98
CA CYS A 34 4.25 -1.08 3.10
C CYS A 34 5.66 -0.73 3.60
N ALA A 35 6.64 -0.64 2.69
CA ALA A 35 8.01 -0.28 3.02
C ALA A 35 8.09 1.14 3.62
N GLU A 36 7.48 2.14 2.96
CA GLU A 36 7.52 3.54 3.41
C GLU A 36 6.93 3.72 4.82
N PHE A 37 5.84 3.01 5.13
CA PHE A 37 5.20 3.14 6.44
C PHE A 37 5.87 2.32 7.53
N ASN A 38 6.32 1.10 7.22
CA ASN A 38 6.76 0.14 8.22
C ASN A 38 8.29 0.11 8.41
N GLU A 39 9.07 0.11 7.34
CA GLU A 39 10.54 -0.02 7.41
C GLU A 39 11.19 1.24 7.96
N VAL A 40 10.74 2.41 7.50
CA VAL A 40 11.26 3.72 7.95
C VAL A 40 11.03 3.93 9.44
N ARG A 41 9.96 3.36 10.00
CA ARG A 41 9.59 3.53 11.41
C ARG A 41 10.14 2.44 12.32
N LYS A 42 10.28 1.21 11.81
CA LYS A 42 10.79 0.06 12.56
C LYS A 42 11.49 -0.90 11.59
N PRO A 43 12.83 -0.95 11.59
CA PRO A 43 13.61 -1.82 10.72
C PRO A 43 13.27 -3.31 10.85
N ASP A 44 12.78 -3.75 12.02
CA ASP A 44 12.39 -5.14 12.31
C ASP A 44 10.85 -5.29 12.44
N SER A 45 10.11 -4.68 11.52
CA SER A 45 8.65 -4.84 11.48
C SER A 45 8.28 -6.16 10.79
N GLU A 46 7.58 -7.06 11.49
CA GLU A 46 7.05 -8.30 10.89
C GLU A 46 6.19 -8.02 9.64
N VAL A 47 5.52 -6.86 9.62
CA VAL A 47 4.71 -6.42 8.49
C VAL A 47 5.59 -6.00 7.30
N ALA A 48 6.74 -5.36 7.55
CA ALA A 48 7.69 -5.03 6.50
C ALA A 48 8.29 -6.31 5.89
N ASP A 49 8.72 -7.25 6.74
CA ASP A 49 9.25 -8.55 6.30
C ASP A 49 8.24 -9.33 5.47
N ALA A 50 6.97 -9.35 5.89
CA ALA A 50 5.90 -9.98 5.14
C ALA A 50 5.65 -9.27 3.79
N GLY A 51 5.70 -7.93 3.77
CA GLY A 51 5.59 -7.13 2.56
C GLY A 51 6.66 -7.46 1.53
N MET A 52 7.93 -7.48 1.95
CA MET A 52 9.06 -7.85 1.08
C MET A 52 8.96 -9.27 0.54
N LYS A 53 8.58 -10.25 1.38
CA LYS A 53 8.41 -11.64 0.95
C LYS A 53 7.29 -11.79 -0.08
N LEU A 54 6.19 -11.07 0.12
CA LEU A 54 5.06 -11.08 -0.81
C LEU A 54 5.41 -10.40 -2.13
N GLU A 55 6.19 -9.31 -2.10
CA GLU A 55 6.70 -8.63 -3.30
C GLU A 55 7.56 -9.58 -4.15
N ALA A 56 8.54 -10.25 -3.52
CA ALA A 56 9.40 -11.20 -4.22
C ALA A 56 8.60 -12.33 -4.88
N TYR A 57 7.63 -12.89 -4.15
CA TYR A 57 6.75 -13.93 -4.67
C TYR A 57 5.88 -13.42 -5.84
N PHE A 58 5.37 -12.20 -5.75
CA PHE A 58 4.59 -11.59 -6.82
C PHE A 58 5.43 -11.40 -8.10
N GLU A 59 6.66 -10.90 -8.00
CA GLU A 59 7.54 -10.71 -9.17
C GLU A 59 7.94 -12.04 -9.82
N GLU A 60 8.15 -13.10 -9.03
CA GLU A 60 8.36 -14.46 -9.55
C GLU A 60 7.13 -14.95 -10.33
N LEU A 61 5.94 -14.84 -9.74
CA LEU A 61 4.69 -15.19 -10.41
C LEU A 61 4.48 -14.38 -11.70
N LEU A 62 4.77 -13.07 -11.66
CA LEU A 62 4.61 -12.18 -12.80
C LEU A 62 5.54 -12.59 -13.95
N SER A 63 6.79 -12.92 -13.65
CA SER A 63 7.75 -13.42 -14.64
C SER A 63 7.33 -14.77 -15.24
N ASN A 64 6.75 -15.65 -14.43
CA ASN A 64 6.29 -16.96 -14.89
C ASN A 64 5.03 -16.86 -15.77
N LEU A 65 4.11 -15.94 -15.44
CA LEU A 65 2.88 -15.73 -16.20
C LEU A 65 3.11 -14.93 -17.49
N TYR A 66 4.09 -14.03 -17.51
CA TYR A 66 4.41 -13.17 -18.65
C TYR A 66 5.90 -13.24 -19.04
N PRO A 67 6.40 -14.38 -19.52
CA PRO A 67 7.83 -14.57 -19.78
C PRO A 67 8.40 -13.61 -20.85
N GLU A 68 7.58 -13.23 -21.82
CA GLU A 68 7.97 -12.36 -22.94
C GLU A 68 7.67 -10.87 -22.69
N ARG A 69 7.00 -10.52 -21.59
CA ARG A 69 6.64 -9.13 -21.28
C ARG A 69 7.52 -8.60 -20.16
N LYS A 70 7.85 -7.31 -20.24
CA LYS A 70 8.52 -6.59 -19.16
C LYS A 70 7.59 -5.52 -18.63
N PHE A 71 7.53 -5.43 -17.31
CA PHE A 71 6.77 -4.40 -16.59
C PHE A 71 7.78 -3.47 -15.93
N PRO A 72 8.28 -2.42 -16.61
CA PRO A 72 9.18 -1.47 -15.98
C PRO A 72 8.48 -0.78 -14.81
N VAL A 73 9.23 -0.50 -13.73
CA VAL A 73 8.72 0.32 -12.64
C VAL A 73 8.54 1.73 -13.18
N GLN A 74 7.29 2.17 -13.33
CA GLN A 74 7.02 3.55 -13.74
C GLN A 74 7.37 4.47 -12.57
N PRO A 75 8.14 5.55 -12.79
CA PRO A 75 8.34 6.57 -11.77
C PRO A 75 7.01 7.30 -11.58
N ASN A 76 6.24 6.81 -10.60
CA ASN A 76 5.17 7.51 -9.90
C ASN A 76 3.95 7.92 -10.75
N CYS A 77 2.98 7.03 -10.90
CA CYS A 77 1.59 7.42 -11.15
C CYS A 77 0.96 7.91 -9.83
N GLN A 78 1.31 9.13 -9.41
CA GLN A 78 0.44 9.92 -8.53
C GLN A 78 -0.73 10.43 -9.38
N SER A 79 -1.66 9.55 -9.76
CA SER A 79 -2.91 9.95 -10.38
C SER A 79 -4.05 9.83 -9.36
N GLU A 80 -4.41 11.02 -8.87
CA GLU A 80 -5.77 11.46 -8.57
C GLU A 80 -6.38 11.07 -7.22
N LYS A 81 -6.02 11.88 -6.22
CA LYS A 81 -7.01 12.39 -5.28
C LYS A 81 -7.91 13.37 -6.04
N ASP A 82 -8.95 12.91 -6.71
CA ASP A 82 -10.13 13.73 -7.00
C ASP A 82 -11.29 12.82 -7.39
N ASN A 83 -12.09 12.47 -6.39
CA ASN A 83 -13.50 12.18 -6.61
C ASN A 83 -14.27 12.80 -5.43
N PRO A 84 -14.67 14.09 -5.53
CA PRO A 84 -15.57 14.69 -4.56
C PRO A 84 -17.01 14.42 -5.01
N GLU A 85 -17.74 13.64 -4.22
CA GLU A 85 -19.21 13.52 -4.11
C GLU A 85 -19.66 12.06 -4.15
N LEU A 86 -19.78 11.46 -2.96
CA LEU A 86 -21.05 10.90 -2.51
C LEU A 86 -21.10 11.11 -0.99
N THR A 87 -21.86 12.10 -0.58
CA THR A 87 -22.29 12.28 0.81
C THR A 87 -23.22 11.11 1.18
N ASP A 88 -22.84 10.30 2.17
CA ASP A 88 -23.81 9.55 2.95
C ASP A 88 -23.41 9.64 4.42
N ASP A 89 -24.40 10.02 5.20
CA ASP A 89 -24.38 10.52 6.57
C ASP A 89 -24.35 9.33 7.54
N SER A 90 -23.21 9.09 8.19
CA SER A 90 -23.15 8.12 9.28
C SER A 90 -22.14 8.57 10.33
N ASP A 91 -22.66 9.23 11.35
CA ASP A 91 -21.99 9.48 12.63
C ASP A 91 -21.65 8.14 13.30
N ASP A 92 -20.40 7.68 13.13
CA ASP A 92 -19.81 6.66 14.00
C ASP A 92 -18.46 7.17 14.52
N ASP A 93 -18.47 7.54 15.79
CA ASP A 93 -17.45 8.24 16.55
C ASP A 93 -16.26 7.29 16.85
N PHE A 94 -15.44 6.98 15.85
CA PHE A 94 -14.20 6.22 16.07
C PHE A 94 -13.04 7.16 16.42
N VAL A 95 -12.91 7.47 17.71
CA VAL A 95 -11.73 8.12 18.27
C VAL A 95 -10.50 7.24 18.06
N GLN A 96 -9.60 7.63 17.16
CA GLN A 96 -8.27 7.04 17.07
C GLN A 96 -7.50 7.28 18.38
N PRO A 97 -6.96 6.25 19.06
CA PRO A 97 -6.11 6.48 20.23
C PRO A 97 -4.82 7.21 19.82
N ARG A 98 -4.72 8.50 20.15
CA ARG A 98 -3.46 9.24 20.15
C ARG A 98 -2.47 8.53 21.07
N LYS A 99 -1.49 7.84 20.51
CA LYS A 99 -0.36 7.27 21.27
C LYS A 99 0.38 8.41 21.98
N LYS A 100 0.31 8.41 23.32
CA LYS A 100 1.03 9.33 24.20
C LYS A 100 2.52 9.23 23.92
N ARG A 101 3.15 10.36 23.58
CA ARG A 101 4.60 10.54 23.57
C ARG A 101 5.12 10.23 24.98
N LEU A 102 5.86 9.13 25.15
CA LEU A 102 6.60 8.86 26.38
C LEU A 102 7.56 10.04 26.58
N LYS A 103 7.39 10.78 27.69
CA LYS A 103 8.40 11.73 28.16
C LYS A 103 9.56 10.89 28.69
N GLU A 104 10.73 11.08 28.11
CA GLU A 104 11.98 10.57 28.64
C GLU A 104 12.21 11.25 30.01
N ASP A 105 12.20 10.45 31.07
CA ASP A 105 12.63 10.90 32.39
C ASP A 105 14.14 11.15 32.33
N ARG A 106 14.49 12.43 32.14
CA ARG A 106 15.84 12.93 32.33
C ARG A 106 16.17 12.83 33.82
N GLN A 107 16.76 11.72 34.22
CA GLN A 107 17.59 11.63 35.41
C GLN A 107 18.56 12.81 35.40
N LEU A 108 18.56 13.63 36.45
CA LEU A 108 19.72 14.42 36.85
C LEU A 108 19.59 14.79 38.32
N LEU A 109 20.39 14.07 39.12
CA LEU A 109 21.06 14.48 40.35
C LEU A 109 20.91 15.96 40.74
N LYS A 110 20.24 16.24 41.87
CA LYS A 110 20.81 16.64 43.18
C LYS A 110 19.70 17.03 44.15
#